data_AF-A0A445B8K4-F1
#
_entry.id   AF-A0A445B8K4-F1
#
_cell.length_a   1.000
_cell.length_b   1.000
_cell.length_c   1.000
_cell.angle_alpha   90.00
_cell.angle_beta   90.00
_cell.angle_gamma   90.00
#
_symmetry.space_group_name_H-M   'P 1'
#
loop_
_entity.id
_entity.type
_entity.pdbx_description
1 polymer ?
#
loop_
_entity_poly.entity_id
_entity_poly.type
_entity_poly.pdbx_seq_one_letter_code
_entity_poly.pdbx_strand_id
1 'polypeptide(L)'
;MHRFDRRNEVFEVREMSNEKVLVVDLAQRLCDCGHFEVERLLCRHIIACCTNQRLDWQLYVHDVYRMTEGPTLVANPALRRTSKGRPKLTQYLNEMDSRDMCGPRICRLCGRQGHSQSRYPQCAGLSGAGDDGGS
;
A
#
# COMPACT_ATOMS: atom_id res chain seq x y z
N MET A 1 -32.65 5.42 -11.76
CA MET A 1 -32.26 5.07 -10.37
C MET A 1 -31.55 3.72 -10.45
N HIS A 2 -30.26 3.75 -10.78
CA HIS A 2 -29.49 2.53 -11.04
C HIS A 2 -28.98 1.96 -9.72
N ARG A 3 -29.44 0.74 -9.46
CA ARG A 3 -29.47 0.08 -8.16
C ARG A 3 -28.13 -0.62 -7.96
N PHE A 4 -27.20 0.04 -7.28
CA PHE A 4 -25.98 -0.58 -6.77
C PHE A 4 -26.36 -1.67 -5.76
N ASP A 5 -26.25 -2.94 -6.16
CA ASP A 5 -26.49 -4.07 -5.27
C ASP A 5 -25.17 -4.61 -4.72
N ARG A 6 -24.79 -4.12 -3.54
CA ARG A 6 -23.60 -4.57 -2.82
C ARG A 6 -23.62 -6.08 -2.52
N ARG A 7 -24.77 -6.75 -2.58
CA ARG A 7 -24.89 -8.19 -2.34
C ARG A 7 -24.62 -9.04 -3.58
N ASN A 8 -24.73 -8.46 -4.77
CA ASN A 8 -24.64 -9.20 -6.04
C ASN A 8 -23.30 -9.02 -6.77
N GLU A 9 -22.38 -8.23 -6.22
CA GLU A 9 -21.05 -7.96 -6.80
C GLU A 9 -21.09 -7.37 -8.23
N VAL A 10 -22.18 -6.65 -8.56
CA VAL A 10 -22.37 -5.97 -9.84
C VAL A 10 -22.06 -4.47 -9.72
N PHE A 11 -21.27 -3.95 -10.64
CA PHE A 11 -20.77 -2.57 -10.67
C PHE A 11 -21.05 -1.90 -12.00
N GLU A 12 -21.42 -0.63 -11.95
CA GLU A 12 -21.44 0.25 -13.13
C GLU A 12 -20.13 1.05 -13.15
N VAL A 13 -19.29 0.80 -14.15
CA VAL A 13 -18.00 1.47 -14.34
C VAL A 13 -18.14 2.46 -15.48
N ARG A 14 -17.82 3.73 -15.21
CA ARG A 14 -17.76 4.77 -16.24
C ARG A 14 -16.34 4.86 -16.79
N GLU A 15 -16.18 4.59 -18.07
CA GLU A 15 -14.91 4.75 -18.76
C GLU A 15 -14.71 6.23 -19.15
N MET A 16 -13.57 6.81 -18.76
CA MET A 16 -13.31 8.25 -18.98
C MET A 16 -12.97 8.60 -20.43
N SER A 17 -12.45 7.65 -21.22
CA SER A 17 -12.00 7.88 -22.61
C SER A 17 -13.15 8.04 -23.61
N ASN A 18 -14.28 7.42 -23.37
CA ASN A 18 -15.42 7.35 -24.29
C ASN A 18 -16.77 7.64 -23.59
N GLU A 19 -16.72 8.03 -22.31
CA GLU A 19 -17.87 8.25 -21.42
C GLU A 19 -18.86 7.07 -21.32
N LYS A 20 -18.46 5.88 -21.76
CA LYS A 20 -19.30 4.69 -21.79
C LYS A 20 -19.48 4.15 -20.37
N VAL A 21 -20.70 3.80 -20.02
CA VAL A 21 -21.01 3.05 -18.81
C VAL A 21 -21.02 1.57 -19.15
N LEU A 22 -20.29 0.78 -18.38
CA LEU A 22 -20.12 -0.66 -18.55
C LEU A 22 -20.57 -1.36 -17.27
N VAL A 23 -21.28 -2.48 -17.42
CA VAL A 23 -21.59 -3.33 -16.27
C VAL A 23 -20.47 -4.35 -16.09
N VAL A 24 -20.08 -4.53 -14.84
CA VAL A 24 -19.10 -5.51 -14.38
C VAL A 24 -19.79 -6.40 -13.36
N ASP A 25 -19.84 -7.70 -13.63
CA ASP A 25 -20.30 -8.72 -12.69
C ASP A 25 -19.06 -9.50 -12.21
N LEU A 26 -18.64 -9.26 -10.97
CA LEU A 26 -17.45 -9.92 -10.42
C LEU A 26 -17.71 -11.41 -10.14
N ALA A 27 -18.93 -11.78 -9.73
CA ALA A 27 -19.28 -13.16 -9.41
C ALA A 27 -19.20 -14.06 -10.64
N GLN A 28 -19.72 -13.56 -11.77
CA GLN A 28 -19.68 -14.26 -13.06
C GLN A 28 -18.38 -14.01 -13.83
N ARG A 29 -17.52 -13.09 -13.36
CA ARG A 29 -16.30 -12.66 -14.06
C ARG A 29 -16.62 -12.15 -15.46
N LEU A 30 -17.63 -11.29 -15.56
CA LEU A 30 -18.09 -10.75 -16.84
C LEU A 30 -17.99 -9.23 -16.86
N CYS A 31 -17.68 -8.71 -18.03
CA CYS A 31 -17.75 -7.29 -18.32
C CYS A 31 -18.23 -7.08 -19.75
N ASP A 32 -19.18 -6.16 -19.92
CA ASP A 32 -19.78 -5.83 -21.22
C ASP A 32 -18.79 -5.22 -22.23
N CYS A 33 -17.53 -5.00 -21.84
CA CYS A 33 -16.49 -4.56 -22.76
C CYS A 33 -16.04 -5.66 -23.74
N GLY A 34 -16.50 -6.91 -23.60
CA GLY A 34 -16.21 -8.01 -24.54
C GLY A 34 -14.77 -8.55 -24.52
N HIS A 35 -13.84 -7.86 -23.86
CA HIS A 35 -12.43 -8.26 -23.73
C HIS A 35 -12.17 -9.50 -22.86
N PHE A 36 -13.18 -10.02 -22.15
CA PHE A 36 -12.98 -11.10 -21.18
C PHE A 36 -12.87 -12.50 -21.81
N GLU A 37 -13.41 -12.67 -23.01
CA GLU A 37 -13.60 -13.99 -23.61
C GLU A 37 -12.35 -14.51 -24.34
N VAL A 38 -11.46 -13.62 -24.79
CA VAL A 38 -10.28 -13.97 -25.60
C VAL A 38 -9.05 -14.26 -24.75
N GLU A 39 -8.83 -13.51 -23.67
CA GLU A 39 -7.57 -13.58 -22.92
C GLU A 39 -7.66 -14.43 -21.64
N ARG A 40 -8.88 -14.80 -21.18
CA ARG A 40 -9.10 -15.44 -19.85
C ARG A 40 -8.40 -14.69 -18.69
N LEU A 41 -8.09 -13.42 -18.91
CA LEU A 41 -7.46 -12.48 -18.00
C LEU A 41 -8.46 -11.37 -17.65
N LEU A 42 -8.29 -10.79 -16.46
CA LEU A 42 -9.20 -9.76 -15.99
C LEU A 42 -9.09 -8.51 -16.85
N CYS A 43 -10.21 -8.00 -17.36
CA CYS A 43 -10.23 -6.72 -18.05
C CYS A 43 -9.94 -5.57 -17.06
N ARG A 44 -9.50 -4.42 -17.58
CA ARG A 44 -9.21 -3.22 -16.77
C ARG A 44 -10.39 -2.77 -15.88
N HIS A 45 -11.63 -3.00 -16.30
CA HIS A 45 -12.82 -2.62 -15.53
C HIS A 45 -13.02 -3.51 -14.29
N ILE A 46 -12.74 -4.81 -14.42
CA ILE A 46 -12.77 -5.75 -13.29
C ILE A 46 -11.64 -5.45 -12.31
N ILE A 47 -10.43 -5.16 -12.79
CA ILE A 47 -9.32 -4.72 -11.93
C ILE A 47 -9.68 -3.43 -11.17
N ALA A 48 -10.32 -2.46 -11.85
CA ALA A 48 -10.77 -1.23 -11.21
C ALA A 48 -11.84 -1.49 -10.13
N CYS A 49 -12.78 -2.42 -10.36
CA CYS A 49 -13.78 -2.80 -9.36
C CYS A 49 -13.13 -3.49 -8.15
N CYS A 50 -12.22 -4.44 -8.38
CA CYS A 50 -11.50 -5.13 -7.31
C CYS A 50 -10.69 -4.18 -6.44
N THR A 51 -9.95 -3.25 -7.05
CA THR A 51 -9.16 -2.25 -6.30
C THR A 51 -10.06 -1.31 -5.50
N ASN A 52 -11.19 -0.88 -6.06
CA ASN A 52 -12.16 -0.01 -5.38
C ASN A 52 -12.82 -0.70 -4.17
N GLN A 53 -13.13 -2.00 -4.28
CA GLN A 53 -13.76 -2.78 -3.20
C GLN A 53 -12.77 -3.47 -2.26
N ARG A 54 -11.46 -3.26 -2.45
CA ARG A 54 -10.39 -3.94 -1.69
C ARG A 54 -10.52 -5.47 -1.73
N LEU A 55 -10.99 -5.99 -2.85
CA LEU A 55 -11.08 -7.43 -3.11
C LEU A 55 -9.76 -7.93 -3.67
N ASP A 56 -9.39 -9.15 -3.30
CA ASP A 56 -8.26 -9.82 -3.93
C ASP A 56 -8.63 -10.23 -5.35
N TRP A 57 -8.10 -9.47 -6.32
CA TRP A 57 -8.33 -9.73 -7.74
C TRP A 57 -7.80 -11.11 -8.17
N GLN A 58 -6.83 -11.68 -7.45
CA GLN A 58 -6.25 -12.99 -7.78
C GLN A 58 -7.28 -14.12 -7.73
N LEU A 59 -8.36 -13.97 -6.94
CA LEU A 59 -9.45 -14.94 -6.87
C LEU A 59 -10.23 -15.07 -8.18
N TYR A 60 -10.23 -14.02 -9.00
CA TYR A 60 -10.99 -13.97 -10.23
C TYR A 60 -10.16 -14.34 -11.47
N VAL A 61 -8.84 -14.46 -11.33
CA VAL A 61 -7.94 -14.90 -12.40
C VAL A 61 -8.14 -16.40 -12.67
N HIS A 62 -8.16 -16.78 -13.95
CA HIS A 62 -8.27 -18.19 -14.35
C HIS A 62 -7.05 -18.99 -13.90
N ASP A 63 -7.25 -20.24 -13.45
CA ASP A 63 -6.21 -21.05 -12.79
C ASP A 63 -4.94 -21.25 -13.61
N VAL A 64 -5.06 -21.34 -14.94
CA VAL A 64 -3.91 -21.39 -15.87
C VAL A 64 -2.93 -20.22 -15.72
N TYR A 65 -3.39 -19.06 -15.27
CA TYR A 65 -2.56 -17.87 -15.02
C TYR A 65 -2.24 -17.66 -13.53
N ARG A 66 -2.72 -18.55 -12.65
CA ARG A 66 -2.35 -18.52 -11.24
C ARG A 66 -1.00 -19.20 -11.09
N MET A 67 0.03 -18.43 -10.77
CA MET A 67 1.29 -18.99 -10.29
C MET A 67 1.09 -19.50 -8.87
N THR A 68 0.51 -20.69 -8.71
CA THR A 68 0.35 -21.37 -7.42
C THR A 68 1.70 -21.74 -6.81
N GLU A 69 2.70 -22.00 -7.67
CA GLU A 69 4.04 -22.43 -7.29
C GLU A 69 5.08 -21.75 -8.19
N GLY A 70 5.03 -20.41 -8.25
CA GLY A 70 6.10 -19.65 -8.88
C GLY A 70 7.42 -19.85 -8.12
N PRO A 71 8.59 -19.84 -8.80
CA PRO A 71 9.87 -19.95 -8.12
C PRO A 71 9.97 -18.84 -7.08
N THR A 72 10.12 -19.21 -5.81
CA THR A 72 10.35 -18.25 -4.74
C THR A 72 11.65 -17.52 -5.06
N LEU A 73 11.58 -16.19 -5.18
CA LEU A 73 12.77 -15.37 -5.34
C LEU A 73 13.55 -15.39 -4.02
N VAL A 74 14.45 -16.35 -3.88
CA VAL A 74 15.36 -16.43 -2.73
C VAL A 74 16.54 -15.51 -3.01
N ALA A 75 16.77 -14.54 -2.13
CA ALA A 75 17.97 -13.71 -2.18
C ALA A 75 19.21 -14.61 -2.09
N ASN A 76 20.11 -14.52 -3.07
CA ASN A 76 21.30 -15.37 -3.13
C ASN A 76 22.13 -15.23 -1.84
N PRO A 77 22.28 -16.30 -1.03
CA PRO A 77 23.05 -16.26 0.20
C PRO A 77 24.50 -15.83 0.02
N ALA A 78 25.14 -16.19 -1.10
CA ALA A 78 26.53 -15.86 -1.41
C ALA A 78 26.74 -14.38 -1.76
N LEU A 79 25.69 -13.67 -2.17
CA LEU A 79 25.71 -12.23 -2.45
C LEU A 79 25.15 -11.41 -1.28
N ARG A 80 24.83 -12.05 -0.15
CA ARG A 80 24.40 -11.33 1.04
C ARG A 80 25.57 -10.50 1.55
N ARG A 81 25.34 -9.20 1.70
CA ARG A 81 26.31 -8.33 2.38
C ARG A 81 26.53 -8.85 3.79
N THR A 82 27.74 -9.31 4.06
CA THR A 82 28.18 -9.79 5.37
C THR A 82 28.57 -8.66 6.30
N SER A 83 28.90 -7.48 5.75
CA SER A 83 29.24 -6.30 6.54
C SER A 83 27.99 -5.58 7.06
N LYS A 84 27.93 -5.44 8.38
CA LYS A 84 26.95 -4.58 9.05
C LYS A 84 27.39 -3.13 8.91
N GLY A 85 26.54 -2.28 8.35
CA GLY A 85 26.82 -0.84 8.21
C GLY A 85 26.40 -0.26 6.87
N ARG A 86 26.50 1.07 6.75
CA ARG A 86 26.22 1.76 5.49
C ARG A 86 27.30 1.36 4.48
N PRO A 87 26.93 0.90 3.27
CA PRO A 87 27.92 0.69 2.22
C PRO A 87 28.76 1.96 2.04
N LYS A 88 30.09 1.80 1.99
CA LYS A 88 30.98 2.92 1.69
C LYS A 88 30.55 3.49 0.33
N LEU A 89 30.18 4.76 0.33
CA LEU A 89 29.81 5.47 -0.89
C LEU A 89 31.07 5.53 -1.76
N THR A 90 31.03 4.87 -2.91
CA THR A 90 32.10 4.92 -3.93
C THR A 90 31.86 6.02 -4.96
N GLN A 91 30.68 6.63 -4.94
CA GLN A 91 30.30 7.69 -5.85
C GLN A 91 30.92 9.01 -5.41
N TYR A 92 31.52 9.72 -6.35
CA TYR A 92 31.99 11.10 -6.17
C TYR A 92 30.78 11.99 -5.88
N LEU A 93 30.80 12.68 -4.74
CA LEU A 93 29.72 13.60 -4.34
C LEU A 93 29.84 14.89 -5.14
N ASN A 94 28.77 15.27 -5.83
CA ASN A 94 28.70 16.54 -6.55
C ASN A 94 27.99 17.62 -5.73
N GLU A 95 27.99 18.83 -6.26
CA GLU A 95 27.31 19.98 -5.65
C GLU A 95 25.80 19.74 -5.49
N MET A 96 25.14 19.02 -6.41
CA MET A 96 23.72 18.66 -6.26
C MET A 96 23.44 17.65 -5.14
N ASP A 97 24.42 16.83 -4.77
CA ASP A 97 24.31 15.86 -3.66
C ASP A 97 24.58 16.50 -2.30
N SER A 98 25.24 17.66 -2.30
CA SER A 98 25.45 18.49 -1.13
C SER A 98 24.15 19.19 -0.80
N ARG A 99 23.34 18.56 0.05
CA ARG A 99 22.16 19.23 0.61
C ARG A 99 22.66 20.33 1.54
N ASP A 100 22.38 21.58 1.21
CA ASP A 100 22.49 22.69 2.15
C ASP A 100 21.82 22.29 3.46
N MET A 101 22.46 22.61 4.58
CA MET A 101 21.97 22.24 5.90
C MET A 101 20.53 22.74 6.05
N CYS A 102 19.57 21.83 5.86
CA CYS A 102 18.19 22.08 6.27
C CYS A 102 18.25 22.54 7.72
N GLY A 103 17.52 23.62 8.01
CA GLY A 103 17.59 24.36 9.26
C GLY A 103 17.51 23.49 10.51
N PRO A 104 17.69 24.09 11.70
CA PRO A 104 17.92 23.35 12.93
C PRO A 104 16.95 22.19 13.13
N ARG A 105 17.46 21.00 13.45
CA ARG A 105 16.60 19.82 13.64
C ARG A 105 15.58 20.09 14.75
N ILE A 106 14.31 20.12 14.38
CA ILE A 106 13.19 20.24 15.31
C ILE A 106 12.62 18.86 15.65
N CYS A 107 12.14 18.70 16.88
CA CYS A 107 11.38 17.53 17.27
C CYS A 107 10.06 17.48 16.49
N ARG A 108 9.76 16.40 15.78
CA ARG A 108 8.52 16.25 15.00
C ARG A 108 7.24 16.24 15.86
N LEU A 109 7.35 15.96 17.15
CA LEU A 109 6.21 15.88 18.06
C LEU A 109 5.84 17.24 18.68
N CYS A 110 6.83 18.11 18.95
CA CYS A 110 6.58 19.40 19.62
C CYS A 110 7.15 20.62 18.90
N GLY A 111 7.81 20.45 17.75
CA GLY A 111 8.36 21.53 16.94
C GLY A 111 9.55 22.28 17.55
N ARG A 112 9.98 21.95 18.77
CA ARG A 112 11.10 22.61 19.45
C ARG A 112 12.44 21.98 19.06
N GLN A 113 13.47 22.82 19.00
CA GLN A 113 14.86 22.39 18.84
C GLN A 113 15.41 21.79 20.15
N GLY A 114 16.55 21.11 20.09
CA GLY A 114 17.26 20.58 21.27
C GLY A 114 17.04 19.08 21.54
N HIS A 115 16.05 18.44 20.90
CA HIS A 115 15.87 16.99 20.97
C HIS A 115 15.20 16.43 19.71
N SER A 116 15.42 15.13 19.46
CA SER A 116 14.70 14.37 18.42
C SER A 116 13.46 13.69 19.01
N GLN A 117 12.56 13.22 18.14
CA GLN A 117 11.37 12.44 18.53
C GLN A 117 11.69 11.28 19.49
N SER A 118 12.82 10.60 19.31
CA SER A 118 13.26 9.50 20.18
C SER A 118 13.58 9.90 21.62
N ARG A 119 13.91 11.19 21.85
CA ARG A 119 14.11 11.77 23.18
C ARG A 119 12.95 12.67 23.59
N TYR A 120 11.84 12.62 22.87
CA TYR A 120 10.62 13.25 23.34
C TYR A 120 10.22 12.53 24.64
N PRO A 121 10.01 13.26 25.74
CA PRO A 121 9.53 12.66 26.97
C PRO A 121 8.21 11.94 26.67
N GLN A 122 8.25 10.62 26.58
CA GLN A 122 7.02 9.83 26.62
C GLN A 122 6.47 10.06 28.01
N CYS A 123 5.27 10.63 28.12
CA CYS A 123 4.63 10.89 29.41
C CYS A 123 4.65 9.61 30.25
N ALA A 124 5.54 9.58 31.24
CA ALA A 124 5.51 8.58 32.28
C ALA A 124 4.38 8.98 33.24
N GLY A 125 3.45 8.04 33.46
CA GLY A 125 2.61 8.02 34.66
C GLY A 125 1.18 8.50 34.48
N LEU A 126 0.30 7.62 33.99
CA LEU A 126 -0.98 7.42 34.68
C LEU A 126 -0.65 6.61 35.95
N SER A 127 -0.17 7.28 36.99
CA SER A 127 0.05 6.65 38.30
C SER A 127 -1.20 6.90 39.13
N GLY A 128 -1.83 5.81 39.56
CA GLY A 128 -3.17 5.74 40.13
C GLY A 128 -3.43 6.66 41.32
N ALA A 129 -4.68 7.14 41.38
CA ALA A 129 -5.27 7.70 42.57
C ALA A 129 -5.49 6.57 43.59
N GLY A 130 -4.72 6.58 44.67
CA GLY A 130 -5.05 5.92 45.92
C GLY A 130 -5.50 6.99 46.89
N ASP A 131 -6.81 7.02 47.17
CA ASP A 131 -7.40 7.70 48.31
C ASP A 131 -6.98 6.97 49.59
N ASP A 132 -6.46 7.70 50.58
CA ASP A 132 -6.54 7.34 52.00
C ASP A 132 -6.29 8.61 52.83
N GLY A 133 -7.39 9.31 53.13
CA GLY A 133 -7.43 10.44 54.06
C GLY A 133 -7.88 9.97 55.44
N GLY A 134 -6.94 9.90 56.38
CA GLY A 134 -7.22 9.72 57.81
C GLY A 134 -6.65 10.88 58.61
N SER A 135 -7.54 11.69 59.20
CA SER A 135 -7.50 12.27 60.56
C SER A 135 -8.68 13.21 60.75
#